data_AF-A0A7X2LW56-F1
#
_entry.id   AF-A0A7X2LW56-F1
#
_cell.length_a   1.000
_cell.length_b   1.000
_cell.length_c   1.000
_cell.angle_alpha   90.00
_cell.angle_beta   90.00
_cell.angle_gamma   90.00
#
_symmetry.space_group_name_H-M   'P 1'
#
loop_
_entity.id
_entity.type
_entity.pdbx_description
1 polymer ?
#
loop_
_entity_poly.entity_id
_entity_poly.type
_entity_poly.pdbx_seq_one_letter_code
_entity_poly.pdbx_strand_id
1 'polypeptide(L)'
;MQNNAKHDPAPAIKRRLIAIVYEMLLAFAVLFLPFLILEVAMQAAHTSLAEHLRQALAFLVLGAYFIHQWSREGQTLAMRTWRIKLVFPGYSHVPLKIAALRYLLSWGWVMPGIVASYALKLSHWHALYAIFASMGAWALLALLDKDRQFLHDRLAGTRLVQLPKPEKKAAAQPAA
;
A
#
# COMPACT_ATOMS: atom_id res chain seq x y z
N MET A 1 -5.75 -10.43 23.02
CA MET A 1 -5.94 -8.97 22.97
C MET A 1 -7.08 -8.68 22.00
N GLN A 2 -8.27 -8.38 22.51
CA GLN A 2 -9.40 -7.99 21.67
C GLN A 2 -9.07 -6.63 21.04
N ASN A 3 -9.11 -6.58 19.71
CA ASN A 3 -8.66 -5.47 18.90
C ASN A 3 -9.68 -4.32 19.03
N ASN A 4 -9.57 -3.50 20.07
CA ASN A 4 -10.44 -2.34 20.27
C ASN A 4 -10.00 -1.16 19.37
N ALA A 5 -9.88 -1.46 18.07
CA ALA A 5 -9.37 -0.58 17.02
C ALA A 5 -10.20 0.70 16.83
N LYS A 6 -11.31 0.88 17.57
CA LYS A 6 -12.07 2.11 17.63
C LYS A 6 -11.30 3.24 18.34
N HIS A 7 -10.42 2.91 19.29
CA HIS A 7 -9.73 3.90 20.12
C HIS A 7 -8.25 4.12 19.78
N ASP A 8 -7.67 3.28 18.90
CA ASP A 8 -6.28 3.45 18.51
C ASP A 8 -6.09 4.67 17.59
N PRO A 9 -5.12 5.55 17.87
CA PRO A 9 -4.92 6.75 17.09
C PRO A 9 -4.45 6.41 15.67
N ALA A 10 -4.97 7.16 14.69
CA ALA A 10 -4.48 7.10 13.32
C ALA A 10 -2.99 7.51 13.28
N PRO A 11 -2.14 6.82 12.49
CA PRO A 11 -0.74 7.18 12.38
C PRO A 11 -0.57 8.56 11.76
N ALA A 12 0.43 9.31 12.25
CA ALA A 12 0.73 10.63 11.74
C ALA A 12 1.06 10.59 10.22
N ILE A 13 0.61 11.61 9.48
CA ILE A 13 0.80 11.71 8.03
C ILE A 13 2.29 11.56 7.65
N LYS A 14 3.20 12.20 8.40
CA LYS A 14 4.66 12.08 8.17
C LYS A 14 5.14 10.62 8.16
N ARG A 15 4.66 9.79 9.09
CA ARG A 15 5.05 8.37 9.17
C ARG A 15 4.48 7.57 8.01
N ARG A 16 3.25 7.88 7.59
CA ARG A 16 2.66 7.28 6.39
C ARG A 16 3.46 7.62 5.12
N LEU A 17 3.89 8.87 4.96
CA LEU A 17 4.70 9.30 3.81
C LEU A 17 6.06 8.60 3.78
N ILE A 18 6.76 8.52 4.92
CA ILE A 18 8.03 7.80 4.97
C ILE A 18 7.84 6.30 4.72
N ALA A 19 6.76 5.71 5.26
CA ALA A 19 6.43 4.32 4.97
C ALA A 19 6.16 4.10 3.47
N ILE A 20 5.49 5.02 2.78
CA ILE A 20 5.30 4.95 1.31
C ILE A 20 6.65 4.96 0.60
N VAL A 21 7.56 5.87 0.96
CA VAL A 21 8.91 5.91 0.35
C VAL A 21 9.66 4.59 0.57
N TYR A 22 9.60 4.03 1.78
CA TYR A 22 10.17 2.71 2.09
C TYR A 22 9.52 1.59 1.27
N GLU A 23 8.20 1.61 1.12
CA GLU A 23 7.48 0.65 0.28
C GLU A 23 7.90 0.76 -1.19
N MET A 24 8.19 1.96 -1.72
CA MET A 24 8.66 2.11 -3.10
C MET A 24 10.03 1.43 -3.31
N LEU A 25 10.95 1.58 -2.36
CA LEU A 25 12.25 0.89 -2.41
C LEU A 25 12.09 -0.63 -2.34
N LEU A 26 11.19 -1.11 -1.48
CA LEU A 26 10.95 -2.54 -1.32
C LEU A 26 10.21 -3.14 -2.51
N ALA A 27 9.24 -2.40 -3.08
CA ALA A 27 8.54 -2.78 -4.30
C ALA A 27 9.51 -2.91 -5.47
N PHE A 28 10.46 -1.97 -5.60
CA PHE A 28 11.52 -2.06 -6.60
C PHE A 28 12.35 -3.36 -6.43
N ALA A 29 12.77 -3.67 -5.20
CA ALA A 29 13.53 -4.88 -4.91
C ALA A 29 12.73 -6.16 -5.19
N VAL A 30 11.45 -6.20 -4.80
CA VAL A 30 10.56 -7.36 -5.01
C VAL A 30 10.25 -7.59 -6.49
N LEU A 31 10.13 -6.52 -7.27
CA LEU A 31 9.87 -6.58 -8.72
C LEU A 31 11.11 -6.90 -9.55
N PHE A 32 12.31 -6.64 -9.02
CA PHE A 32 13.56 -6.78 -9.76
C PHE A 32 13.74 -8.18 -10.36
N LEU A 33 13.64 -9.25 -9.54
CA LEU A 33 13.90 -10.61 -10.02
C LEU A 33 12.82 -11.11 -11.00
N PRO A 34 11.51 -10.96 -10.73
CA PRO A 34 10.48 -11.30 -11.71
C PRO A 34 10.64 -10.57 -13.03
N PHE A 35 10.94 -9.26 -13.00
CA PHE A 35 11.20 -8.52 -14.23
C PHE A 35 12.45 -8.99 -14.95
N LEU A 36 13.55 -9.26 -14.24
CA LEU A 36 14.76 -9.79 -14.85
C LEU A 36 14.49 -11.11 -15.60
N ILE A 37 13.72 -12.02 -15.01
CA ILE A 37 13.34 -13.28 -15.64
C ILE A 37 12.52 -13.03 -16.91
N LEU A 38 11.52 -12.14 -16.84
CA LEU A 38 10.68 -11.80 -17.98
C LEU A 38 11.50 -11.13 -19.10
N GLU A 39 12.36 -10.17 -18.77
CA GLU A 39 13.18 -9.44 -19.75
C GLU A 39 14.17 -10.38 -20.47
N VAL A 40 14.79 -11.33 -19.74
CA VAL A 40 15.64 -12.37 -20.36
C VAL A 40 14.81 -13.29 -21.26
N ALA A 41 13.65 -13.75 -20.79
CA ALA A 41 12.78 -14.65 -21.56
C ALA A 41 12.24 -13.98 -22.84
N MET A 42 11.95 -12.68 -22.78
CA MET A 42 11.42 -11.90 -23.89
C MET A 42 12.50 -11.22 -24.73
N GLN A 43 13.78 -11.43 -24.42
CA GLN A 43 14.93 -10.78 -25.09
C GLN A 43 14.79 -9.25 -25.17
N ALA A 44 14.31 -8.63 -24.09
CA ALA A 44 14.03 -7.20 -24.01
C ALA A 44 13.11 -6.66 -25.15
N ALA A 45 12.18 -7.48 -25.65
CA ALA A 45 11.27 -7.08 -26.71
C ALA A 45 10.35 -5.92 -26.28
N HIS A 46 10.17 -4.96 -27.19
CA HIS A 46 9.24 -3.84 -27.06
C HIS A 46 7.93 -4.07 -27.81
N THR A 47 7.47 -5.33 -27.86
CA THR A 47 6.17 -5.66 -28.46
C THR A 47 5.04 -5.31 -27.48
N SER A 48 3.85 -5.06 -28.01
CA SER A 48 2.66 -4.79 -27.19
C SER A 48 2.41 -5.92 -26.19
N LEU A 49 2.55 -7.19 -26.61
CA LEU A 49 2.40 -8.33 -25.72
C LEU A 49 3.40 -8.29 -24.54
N ALA A 50 4.67 -7.99 -24.81
CA ALA A 50 5.69 -7.89 -23.77
C ALA A 50 5.39 -6.77 -22.76
N GLU A 51 4.86 -5.64 -23.23
CA GLU A 51 4.44 -4.54 -22.37
C GLU A 51 3.26 -4.91 -21.46
N HIS A 52 2.23 -5.56 -22.00
CA HIS A 52 1.10 -6.04 -21.20
C HIS A 52 1.54 -7.11 -20.19
N LEU A 53 2.47 -7.99 -20.56
CA LEU A 53 3.03 -8.98 -19.64
C LEU A 53 3.83 -8.33 -18.51
N ARG A 54 4.63 -7.29 -18.79
CA ARG A 54 5.30 -6.50 -17.75
C ARG A 54 4.30 -5.88 -16.78
N GLN A 55 3.25 -5.26 -17.30
CA GLN A 55 2.20 -4.64 -16.48
C GLN A 55 1.46 -5.68 -15.63
N ALA A 56 1.07 -6.81 -16.22
CA ALA A 56 0.40 -7.90 -15.53
C ALA A 56 1.31 -8.52 -14.45
N LEU A 57 2.59 -8.72 -14.74
CA LEU A 57 3.57 -9.23 -13.79
C LEU A 57 3.72 -8.28 -12.60
N ALA A 58 3.85 -6.97 -12.85
CA ALA A 58 3.94 -5.97 -11.79
C ALA A 58 2.70 -5.99 -10.88
N PHE A 59 1.51 -6.03 -11.48
CA PHE A 59 0.25 -6.11 -10.77
C PHE A 59 0.16 -7.40 -9.93
N LEU A 60 0.48 -8.56 -10.49
CA LEU A 60 0.37 -9.83 -9.79
C LEU A 60 1.41 -9.97 -8.66
N VAL A 61 2.66 -9.58 -8.91
CA VAL A 61 3.74 -9.68 -7.91
C VAL A 61 3.49 -8.71 -6.75
N LEU A 62 3.15 -7.45 -7.03
CA LEU A 62 2.81 -6.49 -5.97
C LEU A 62 1.54 -6.92 -5.23
N GLY A 63 0.53 -7.39 -5.96
CA GLY A 63 -0.70 -7.93 -5.37
C GLY A 63 -0.40 -9.06 -4.40
N ALA A 64 0.34 -10.09 -4.84
CA ALA A 64 0.75 -11.21 -3.99
C ALA A 64 1.54 -10.74 -2.77
N TYR A 65 2.51 -9.83 -2.95
CA TYR A 65 3.32 -9.25 -1.88
C TYR A 65 2.44 -8.56 -0.82
N PHE A 66 1.63 -7.58 -1.22
CA PHE A 66 0.82 -6.78 -0.31
C PHE A 66 -0.29 -7.60 0.35
N ILE A 67 -1.04 -8.38 -0.44
CA ILE A 67 -2.13 -9.21 0.05
C ILE A 67 -1.61 -10.20 1.09
N HIS A 68 -0.49 -10.89 0.81
CA HIS A 68 0.11 -11.83 1.75
C HIS A 68 0.49 -11.19 3.09
N GLN A 69 1.18 -10.04 3.05
CA GLN A 69 1.60 -9.35 4.29
C GLN A 69 0.43 -8.79 5.10
N TRP A 70 -0.57 -8.26 4.42
CA TRP A 70 -1.78 -7.76 5.08
C TRP A 70 -2.60 -8.90 5.69
N SER A 71 -2.74 -10.03 4.99
CA SER A 71 -3.50 -11.16 5.53
C SER A 71 -2.79 -11.89 6.66
N ARG A 72 -1.46 -11.96 6.63
CA ARG A 72 -0.67 -12.70 7.62
C ARG A 72 -0.48 -11.93 8.92
N GLU A 73 0.00 -10.69 8.84
CA GLU A 73 0.36 -9.89 10.03
C GLU A 73 -0.35 -8.54 10.10
N GLY A 74 -1.04 -8.13 9.03
CA GLY A 74 -1.60 -6.79 8.91
C GLY A 74 -0.51 -5.72 8.78
N GLN A 75 0.73 -6.09 8.44
CA GLN A 75 1.86 -5.17 8.35
C GLN A 75 2.79 -5.59 7.23
N THR A 76 3.06 -4.66 6.32
CA THR A 76 4.21 -4.76 5.42
C THR A 76 5.50 -4.45 6.16
N LEU A 77 6.64 -4.74 5.54
CA LEU A 77 7.94 -4.46 6.16
C LEU A 77 8.11 -2.96 6.49
N ALA A 78 7.70 -2.04 5.60
CA ALA A 78 7.77 -0.61 5.91
C ALA A 78 6.78 -0.19 6.99
N MET A 79 5.61 -0.83 7.07
CA MET A 79 4.67 -0.57 8.15
C MET A 79 5.23 -1.01 9.51
N ARG A 80 6.00 -2.10 9.56
CA ARG A 80 6.65 -2.57 10.79
C ARG A 80 7.66 -1.57 11.33
N THR A 81 8.49 -0.96 10.47
CA THR A 81 9.52 0.00 10.91
C THR A 81 8.91 1.20 11.62
N TRP A 82 7.73 1.66 11.16
CA TRP A 82 7.00 2.79 11.75
C TRP A 82 5.88 2.39 12.71
N ARG A 83 5.78 1.09 13.07
CA ARG A 83 4.77 0.55 13.98
C ARG A 83 3.33 0.87 13.53
N ILE A 84 3.09 0.88 12.23
CA ILE A 84 1.77 1.05 11.63
C ILE A 84 1.17 -0.33 11.43
N LYS A 85 -0.09 -0.54 11.78
CA LYS A 85 -0.79 -1.82 11.57
C LYS A 85 -2.10 -1.62 10.85
N LEU A 86 -2.35 -2.44 9.84
CA LEU A 86 -3.64 -2.60 9.21
C LEU A 86 -4.49 -3.55 10.05
N VAL A 87 -5.66 -3.10 10.46
CA VAL A 87 -6.61 -3.88 11.24
C VAL A 87 -7.98 -3.88 10.57
N PHE A 88 -8.67 -5.00 10.70
CA PHE A 88 -10.08 -5.12 10.32
C PHE A 88 -10.90 -5.20 11.62
N PRO A 89 -11.76 -4.20 11.92
CA PRO A 89 -12.48 -4.14 13.19
C PRO A 89 -13.31 -5.41 13.43
N GLY A 90 -13.16 -6.01 14.61
CA GLY A 90 -13.88 -7.24 14.98
C GLY A 90 -13.18 -8.55 14.57
N TYR A 91 -12.05 -8.49 13.87
CA TYR A 91 -11.30 -9.68 13.42
C TYR A 91 -9.87 -9.69 13.98
N SER A 92 -9.31 -10.90 14.13
CA SER A 92 -7.93 -11.10 14.58
C SER A 92 -6.90 -10.78 13.50
N HIS A 93 -7.26 -10.97 12.23
CA HIS A 93 -6.44 -10.71 11.05
C HIS A 93 -7.33 -10.18 9.90
N VAL A 94 -6.71 -9.55 8.91
CA VAL A 94 -7.42 -9.09 7.72
C VAL A 94 -7.68 -10.30 6.81
N PRO A 95 -8.95 -10.65 6.50
CA PRO A 95 -9.22 -11.78 5.63
C PRO A 95 -8.72 -11.52 4.21
N LEU A 96 -8.31 -12.57 3.50
CA LEU A 96 -7.69 -12.48 2.17
C LEU A 96 -8.55 -11.70 1.17
N LYS A 97 -9.88 -11.90 1.21
CA LYS A 97 -10.85 -11.18 0.35
C LYS A 97 -10.80 -9.67 0.56
N ILE A 98 -10.69 -9.23 1.82
CA ILE A 98 -10.62 -7.80 2.16
C ILE A 98 -9.24 -7.23 1.80
N ALA A 99 -8.17 -7.99 1.99
CA ALA A 99 -6.83 -7.58 1.54
C ALA A 99 -6.78 -7.43 0.01
N ALA A 100 -7.39 -8.35 -0.75
CA ALA A 100 -7.50 -8.26 -2.20
C ALA A 100 -8.38 -7.08 -2.65
N LEU A 101 -9.54 -6.88 -2.01
CA LEU A 101 -10.40 -5.72 -2.28
C LEU A 101 -9.64 -4.41 -2.01
N ARG A 102 -8.94 -4.32 -0.88
CA ARG A 102 -8.10 -3.17 -0.54
C ARG A 102 -6.99 -2.94 -1.56
N TYR A 103 -6.36 -4.01 -2.05
CA TYR A 103 -5.36 -3.91 -3.12
C TYR A 103 -5.96 -3.33 -4.41
N LEU A 104 -7.12 -3.84 -4.85
CA LEU A 104 -7.83 -3.33 -6.02
C LEU A 104 -8.23 -1.86 -5.85
N LEU A 105 -8.76 -1.48 -4.69
CA LEU A 105 -9.14 -0.10 -4.39
C LEU A 105 -7.93 0.84 -4.29
N SER A 106 -6.75 0.31 -3.94
CA SER A 106 -5.51 1.10 -3.90
C SER A 106 -5.05 1.53 -5.30
N TRP A 107 -5.49 0.87 -6.36
CA TRP A 107 -5.24 1.35 -7.73
C TRP A 107 -6.00 2.63 -8.08
N GLY A 108 -7.02 3.00 -7.30
CA GLY A 108 -7.73 4.28 -7.43
C GLY A 108 -6.83 5.52 -7.29
N TRP A 109 -5.64 5.38 -6.70
CA TRP A 109 -4.64 6.45 -6.67
C TRP A 109 -4.13 6.84 -8.06
N VAL A 110 -3.98 5.88 -8.97
CA VAL A 110 -3.26 6.04 -10.24
C VAL A 110 -4.18 5.83 -11.45
N MET A 111 -5.12 4.88 -11.37
CA MET A 111 -6.01 4.51 -12.48
C MET A 111 -6.81 5.67 -13.08
N PRO A 112 -7.46 6.56 -12.28
CA PRO A 112 -8.19 7.68 -12.86
C PRO A 112 -7.29 8.61 -13.69
N GLY A 113 -6.06 8.84 -13.24
CA GLY A 113 -5.06 9.64 -13.97
C GLY A 113 -4.65 9.00 -15.30
N ILE A 114 -4.45 7.67 -15.31
CA ILE A 114 -4.14 6.92 -16.54
C ILE A 114 -5.33 6.92 -17.51
N VAL A 115 -6.54 6.69 -17.03
CA VAL A 115 -7.75 6.71 -17.86
C VAL A 115 -7.98 8.10 -18.45
N ALA A 116 -7.82 9.15 -17.64
CA ALA A 116 -7.92 10.52 -18.10
C ALA A 116 -6.85 10.86 -19.14
N SER A 117 -5.61 10.42 -18.96
CA SER A 117 -4.53 10.69 -19.91
C SER A 117 -4.76 9.99 -21.26
N TYR A 118 -5.27 8.76 -21.25
CA TYR A 118 -5.64 8.04 -22.47
C TYR A 118 -6.85 8.67 -23.17
N ALA A 119 -7.91 8.99 -22.42
CA ALA A 119 -9.14 9.59 -22.96
C ALA A 119 -8.89 10.98 -23.58
N LEU A 120 -8.03 11.78 -22.95
CA LEU A 120 -7.69 13.14 -23.41
C LEU A 120 -6.49 13.18 -24.36
N LYS A 121 -5.90 12.02 -24.71
CA LYS A 121 -4.70 11.88 -25.55
C LYS A 121 -3.58 12.85 -25.15
N LEU A 122 -3.33 12.94 -23.84
CA LEU A 122 -2.36 13.86 -23.28
C LEU A 122 -0.93 13.48 -23.70
N SER A 123 -0.09 14.48 -23.97
CA SER A 123 1.33 14.23 -24.18
C SER A 123 2.01 13.71 -22.91
N HIS A 124 3.18 13.08 -23.03
CA HIS A 124 3.85 12.37 -21.93
C HIS A 124 3.98 13.21 -20.64
N TRP A 125 4.35 14.49 -20.75
CA TRP A 125 4.46 15.40 -19.61
C TRP A 125 3.11 15.72 -18.96
N HIS A 126 2.06 15.90 -19.75
CA HIS A 126 0.71 16.13 -19.24
C HIS A 126 0.11 14.86 -18.62
N ALA A 127 0.46 13.68 -19.14
CA ALA A 127 0.08 12.41 -18.52
C ALA A 127 0.67 12.25 -17.12
N LEU A 128 1.92 12.69 -16.90
CA LEU A 128 2.52 12.74 -15.56
C LEU A 128 1.72 13.67 -14.64
N TYR A 129 1.38 14.88 -15.08
CA TYR A 129 0.58 15.79 -14.27
C TYR A 129 -0.81 15.23 -13.95
N ALA A 130 -1.46 14.53 -14.89
CA ALA A 130 -2.74 13.88 -14.65
C ALA A 130 -2.64 12.79 -13.57
N ILE A 131 -1.56 12.00 -13.56
CA ILE A 131 -1.30 10.99 -12.54
C ILE A 131 -1.06 11.65 -11.17
N PHE A 132 -0.22 12.67 -11.10
CA PHE A 132 0.01 13.40 -9.84
C PHE A 132 -1.25 14.11 -9.33
N ALA A 133 -2.06 14.67 -10.23
CA ALA A 133 -3.34 15.26 -9.89
C ALA A 133 -4.32 14.21 -9.35
N SER A 134 -4.38 13.03 -9.95
CA SER A 134 -5.15 11.89 -9.45
C SER A 134 -4.71 11.47 -8.05
N MET A 135 -3.39 11.33 -7.83
CA MET A 135 -2.84 11.01 -6.50
C MET A 135 -3.16 12.08 -5.47
N GLY A 136 -3.04 13.35 -5.85
CA GLY A 136 -3.37 14.50 -5.01
C GLY A 136 -4.86 14.52 -4.65
N ALA A 137 -5.75 14.39 -5.63
CA ALA A 137 -7.19 14.34 -5.41
C ALA A 137 -7.58 13.17 -4.48
N TRP A 138 -7.01 11.99 -4.71
CA TRP A 138 -7.26 10.82 -3.87
C TRP A 138 -6.73 10.99 -2.43
N ALA A 139 -5.59 11.67 -2.26
CA ALA A 139 -5.06 12.02 -0.95
C ALA A 139 -5.91 13.08 -0.24
N LEU A 140 -6.40 14.09 -0.96
CA LEU A 140 -7.26 15.15 -0.42
C LEU A 140 -8.59 14.57 0.09
N LEU A 141 -9.15 13.58 -0.61
CA LEU A 141 -10.33 12.86 -0.13
C LEU A 141 -10.09 12.17 1.23
N ALA A 142 -8.86 11.78 1.53
CA ALA A 142 -8.50 11.22 2.84
C ALA A 142 -8.33 12.27 3.94
N LEU A 143 -8.02 13.52 3.58
CA LEU A 143 -7.97 14.64 4.54
C LEU A 143 -9.37 15.13 4.94
N LEU A 144 -10.37 14.90 4.08
CA LEU A 144 -11.77 15.21 4.36
C LEU A 144 -12.41 14.24 5.37
N ASP A 145 -11.82 13.05 5.55
CA ASP A 145 -12.29 12.08 6.53
C ASP A 145 -11.89 12.47 7.96
N LYS A 146 -12.87 12.48 8.88
CA LYS A 146 -12.68 12.78 10.31
C LYS A 146 -11.66 11.85 10.97
N ASP A 147 -11.59 10.60 10.51
CA ASP A 147 -10.66 9.59 11.04
C ASP A 147 -9.28 9.61 10.34
N ARG A 148 -9.07 10.50 9.36
CA ARG A 148 -7.86 10.58 8.52
C ARG A 148 -7.49 9.23 7.88
N GLN A 149 -8.46 8.39 7.57
CA GLN A 149 -8.27 7.13 6.85
C GLN A 149 -8.40 7.36 5.35
N PHE A 150 -7.70 6.56 4.55
CA PHE A 150 -7.83 6.67 3.10
C PHE A 150 -9.15 6.08 2.61
N LEU A 151 -9.65 6.59 1.47
CA LEU A 151 -10.92 6.12 0.88
C LEU A 151 -10.92 4.60 0.67
N HIS A 152 -9.80 4.04 0.17
CA HIS A 152 -9.66 2.59 -0.03
C HIS A 152 -9.70 1.80 1.29
N ASP A 153 -9.18 2.36 2.38
CA ASP A 153 -9.25 1.73 3.70
C ASP A 153 -10.70 1.69 4.18
N ARG A 154 -11.43 2.80 4.04
CA ARG A 154 -12.84 2.92 4.43
C ARG A 154 -13.78 2.04 3.60
N LEU A 155 -13.60 2.02 2.29
CA LEU A 155 -14.38 1.15 1.38
C LEU A 155 -14.10 -0.34 1.65
N ALA A 156 -12.87 -0.70 2.01
CA ALA A 156 -12.54 -2.06 2.44
C ALA A 156 -12.93 -2.36 3.90
N GLY A 157 -13.42 -1.38 4.66
CA GLY A 157 -13.70 -1.50 6.10
C GLY A 157 -12.45 -1.70 6.97
N THR A 158 -11.26 -1.48 6.42
CA THR A 158 -9.98 -1.59 7.12
C THR A 158 -9.55 -0.25 7.73
N ARG A 159 -8.66 -0.31 8.72
CA ARG A 159 -8.12 0.90 9.36
C ARG A 159 -6.62 0.75 9.58
N LEU A 160 -5.89 1.83 9.35
CA LEU A 160 -4.49 1.92 9.77
C LEU A 160 -4.43 2.52 11.18
N VAL A 161 -3.84 1.78 12.10
CA VAL A 161 -3.64 2.18 13.50
C VAL A 161 -2.15 2.28 13.81
N GLN A 162 -1.79 3.19 14.71
CA GLN A 162 -0.43 3.30 15.23
C GLN A 162 -0.29 2.42 16.46
N LEU A 163 0.58 1.41 16.42
CA LEU A 163 0.88 0.59 17.59
C LEU A 163 1.64 1.41 18.65
N PRO A 164 1.43 1.13 19.96
CA PRO A 164 2.13 1.78 21.06
C PRO A 164 3.64 1.55 20.99
N LYS A 165 4.41 2.40 21.68
CA LYS A 165 5.87 2.22 21.76
C LYS A 165 6.10 0.97 22.62
N PRO A 166 6.98 0.04 22.23
CA PRO A 166 7.33 -1.07 23.12
C PRO A 166 7.80 -0.46 24.44
N GLU A 167 7.11 -0.82 25.52
CA GLU A 167 7.54 -0.45 26.86
C GLU A 167 8.95 -1.02 27.05
N LYS A 168 9.89 -0.15 27.39
CA LYS A 168 11.25 -0.57 27.73
C LYS A 168 11.07 -1.39 29.00
N LYS A 169 11.04 -2.73 28.87
CA LYS A 169 10.92 -3.68 29.97
C LYS A 169 11.86 -3.20 31.06
N ALA A 170 11.30 -2.64 32.14
CA ALA A 170 12.09 -2.10 33.23
C ALA A 170 13.05 -3.21 33.65
N ALA A 171 14.34 -2.91 33.64
CA ALA A 171 15.36 -3.82 34.10
C ALA A 171 14.87 -4.44 35.40
N ALA A 172 14.74 -5.77 35.43
CA ALA A 172 14.36 -6.50 36.61
C ALA A 172 15.23 -5.98 37.76
N GLN A 173 14.61 -5.30 38.72
CA GLN A 173 15.24 -4.98 39.99
C GLN A 173 15.76 -6.31 40.55
N PRO A 174 17.07 -6.46 40.79
CA PRO A 174 17.55 -7.59 41.56
C PRO A 174 16.88 -7.49 42.93
N ALA A 175 16.13 -8.53 43.30
CA ALA A 175 15.63 -8.68 44.66
C ALA A 175 16.82 -8.66 45.63
N ALA A 176 16.65 -7.91 46.71
CA ALA A 176 17.61 -7.69 47.79
C ALA A 176 18.07 -9.00 48.46
#